data_AF-A0A7S1LET2-F1
#
_entry.id   AF-A0A7S1LET2-F1
#
_cell.length_a   1.000
_cell.length_b   1.000
_cell.length_c   1.000
_cell.angle_alpha   90.00
_cell.angle_beta   90.00
_cell.angle_gamma   90.00
#
_symmetry.space_group_name_H-M   'P 1'
#
loop_
_entity.id
_entity.type
_entity.pdbx_description
1 polymer ?
#
loop_
_entity_poly.entity_id
_entity_poly.type
_entity_poly.pdbx_seq_one_letter_code
_entity_poly.pdbx_strand_id
1 'polypeptide(L)'
;WVFFIFNVVFVVRVLADFPTVPLRLLIPFHMLTASCLVLNSLPQLITDRSVDAHYWLAVSLVSVVTYMEHGEVYAFRVWTLVCCCCLFNLKAWANTVAFVLVASVKTVADPVLAVDAWCVCAAASLVAWGVDSMLTAKVRLELQAADSGQELTAVKTLLGSICDVVVELDQNLRLTQHSAKLSDVLLYGSGRSLQGATMTEFMPVEGDRRKFQETLSTVDKASSHAEVFHANISDSNAAQISMEFFSVAFTGPDTRRRHLLGMREFTDIQPLMTPSLELRPMQQAPPPPERAVRRTWPGTPA
;
A
#
# COMPACT_ATOMS: atom_id res chain seq x y z
N TRP A 1 5.52 -12.84 -22.82
CA TRP A 1 5.33 -13.23 -24.23
C TRP A 1 6.31 -12.57 -25.20
N VAL A 2 6.41 -11.25 -25.29
CA VAL A 2 7.37 -10.58 -26.20
C VAL A 2 8.83 -11.02 -25.96
N PHE A 3 9.25 -11.11 -24.69
CA PHE A 3 10.60 -11.54 -24.32
C PHE A 3 10.90 -13.01 -24.68
N PHE A 4 9.87 -13.86 -24.66
CA PHE A 4 9.96 -15.27 -25.06
C PHE A 4 10.16 -15.39 -26.57
N ILE A 5 9.34 -14.66 -27.34
CA ILE A 5 9.43 -14.63 -28.81
C ILE A 5 10.80 -14.09 -29.25
N PHE A 6 11.28 -13.03 -28.60
CA PHE A 6 12.61 -12.48 -28.89
C PHE A 6 13.72 -13.49 -28.64
N ASN A 7 13.67 -14.24 -27.53
CA ASN A 7 14.64 -15.29 -27.22
C ASN A 7 14.60 -16.46 -28.21
N VAL A 8 13.40 -16.92 -28.58
CA VAL A 8 13.24 -18.01 -29.55
C VAL A 8 13.77 -17.58 -30.92
N VAL A 9 13.43 -16.37 -31.38
CA VAL A 9 13.92 -15.84 -32.66
C VAL A 9 15.44 -15.66 -32.62
N PHE A 10 16.00 -15.15 -31.52
CA PHE A 10 17.44 -15.01 -31.35
C PHE A 10 18.16 -16.35 -31.43
N VAL A 11 17.68 -17.37 -30.71
CA VAL A 11 18.28 -18.71 -30.73
C VAL A 11 18.19 -19.35 -32.11
N VAL A 12 17.03 -19.27 -32.78
CA VAL A 12 16.86 -19.80 -34.14
C VAL A 12 17.82 -19.12 -35.12
N ARG A 13 18.03 -17.81 -34.98
CA ARG A 13 18.94 -17.06 -35.84
C ARG A 13 20.40 -17.43 -35.59
N VAL A 14 20.81 -17.52 -34.32
CA VAL A 14 22.18 -17.95 -33.95
C VAL A 14 22.48 -19.37 -34.44
N LEU A 15 21.52 -20.29 -34.32
CA LEU A 15 21.66 -21.67 -34.84
C LEU A 15 21.72 -21.72 -36.37
N ALA A 16 21.03 -20.81 -37.07
CA ALA A 16 21.06 -20.73 -38.52
C ALA A 16 22.38 -20.14 -39.05
N ASP A 17 22.91 -19.12 -38.37
CA ASP A 17 24.11 -18.41 -38.79
C ASP A 17 25.41 -19.16 -38.40
N PHE A 18 25.38 -20.03 -37.38
CA PHE A 18 26.56 -20.75 -36.89
C PHE A 18 26.27 -22.26 -36.63
N PRO A 19 26.24 -23.11 -37.67
CA PRO A 19 25.89 -24.53 -37.55
C PRO A 19 26.91 -25.38 -36.77
N THR A 20 28.10 -24.83 -36.47
CA THR A 20 29.16 -25.51 -35.72
C THR A 20 29.19 -25.16 -34.23
N VAL A 21 28.28 -24.32 -33.73
CA VAL A 21 28.22 -23.99 -32.30
C VAL A 21 27.94 -25.29 -31.53
N PRO A 22 28.84 -25.72 -30.62
CA PRO A 22 28.63 -26.95 -29.89
C PRO A 22 27.38 -26.82 -29.02
N LEU A 23 26.45 -27.78 -29.16
CA LEU A 23 25.19 -27.86 -28.40
C LEU A 23 25.36 -27.65 -26.88
N ARG A 24 26.57 -27.91 -26.38
CA ARG A 24 26.99 -27.73 -24.99
C ARG A 24 26.90 -26.28 -24.48
N LEU A 25 27.04 -25.28 -25.36
CA LEU A 25 26.89 -23.86 -25.01
C LEU A 25 25.43 -23.40 -24.95
N LEU A 26 24.56 -24.05 -25.71
CA LEU A 26 23.15 -23.68 -25.83
C LEU A 26 22.34 -24.02 -24.56
N ILE A 27 22.67 -25.14 -23.92
CA ILE A 27 21.98 -25.66 -22.72
C ILE A 27 21.95 -24.64 -21.57
N PRO A 28 23.07 -24.05 -21.12
CA PRO A 28 23.07 -23.09 -20.01
C PRO A 28 22.37 -21.78 -20.35
N PHE A 29 22.43 -21.33 -21.61
CA PHE A 29 21.65 -20.17 -22.07
C PHE A 29 20.15 -20.45 -21.99
N HIS A 30 19.72 -21.66 -22.39
CA HIS A 30 18.33 -22.11 -22.25
C HIS A 30 17.90 -22.27 -20.78
N MET A 31 18.79 -22.74 -19.90
CA MET A 31 18.51 -22.83 -18.46
C MET A 31 18.33 -21.45 -17.83
N LEU A 32 19.18 -20.48 -18.21
CA LEU A 32 19.08 -19.10 -17.73
C LEU A 32 17.80 -18.43 -18.22
N THR A 33 17.48 -18.57 -19.50
CA THR A 33 16.25 -18.01 -20.09
C THR A 33 15.00 -18.68 -19.54
N ALA A 34 15.00 -20.00 -19.35
CA ALA A 34 13.93 -20.72 -18.66
C ALA A 34 13.76 -20.24 -17.22
N SER A 35 14.85 -20.01 -16.48
CA SER A 35 14.79 -19.47 -15.12
C SER A 35 14.19 -18.06 -15.10
N CYS A 36 14.60 -17.18 -16.01
CA CYS A 36 14.01 -15.85 -16.15
C CYS A 36 12.52 -15.90 -16.54
N LEU A 37 12.12 -16.85 -17.39
CA LEU A 37 10.72 -17.07 -17.75
C LEU A 37 9.89 -17.54 -16.57
N VAL A 38 10.40 -18.52 -15.80
CA VAL A 38 9.72 -19.01 -14.59
C VAL A 38 9.52 -17.88 -13.58
N LEU A 39 10.54 -17.06 -13.35
CA LEU A 39 10.43 -15.89 -12.47
C LEU A 39 9.39 -14.87 -12.96
N ASN A 40 9.33 -14.64 -14.28
CA ASN A 40 8.36 -13.71 -14.86
C ASN A 40 6.94 -14.28 -14.85
N SER A 41 6.78 -15.60 -15.05
CA SER A 41 5.49 -16.27 -15.10
C SER A 41 4.89 -16.53 -13.72
N LEU A 42 5.72 -16.66 -12.68
CA LEU A 42 5.29 -16.98 -11.32
C LEU A 42 5.87 -15.99 -10.30
N PRO A 43 5.43 -14.71 -10.32
CA PRO A 43 5.93 -13.69 -9.40
C PRO A 43 5.70 -14.03 -7.92
N GLN A 44 4.75 -14.92 -7.62
CA GLN A 44 4.45 -15.40 -6.27
C GLN A 44 5.56 -16.24 -5.65
N LEU A 45 6.44 -16.84 -6.46
CA LEU A 45 7.62 -17.59 -5.98
C LEU A 45 8.78 -16.67 -5.55
N ILE A 46 8.70 -15.37 -5.87
CA ILE A 46 9.74 -14.38 -5.59
C ILE A 46 9.63 -13.90 -4.13
N THR A 47 10.20 -14.70 -3.24
CA THR A 47 10.56 -14.29 -1.87
C THR A 47 11.96 -13.66 -1.86
N ASP A 48 12.28 -12.82 -0.87
CA ASP A 48 13.60 -12.18 -0.78
C ASP A 48 14.75 -13.21 -0.84
N ARG A 49 14.60 -14.35 -0.14
CA ARG A 49 15.56 -15.46 -0.18
C ARG A 49 15.65 -16.16 -1.54
N SER A 50 14.56 -16.19 -2.30
CA SER A 50 14.56 -16.81 -3.63
C SER A 50 15.32 -15.97 -4.65
N VAL A 51 15.31 -14.63 -4.52
CA VAL A 51 16.02 -13.74 -5.44
C VAL A 51 17.52 -14.01 -5.39
N ASP A 52 18.06 -14.13 -4.17
CA ASP A 52 19.46 -14.49 -3.95
C ASP A 52 19.77 -15.87 -4.55
N ALA A 53 18.92 -16.87 -4.32
CA ALA A 53 19.12 -18.22 -4.86
C ALA A 53 19.13 -18.26 -6.39
N HIS A 54 18.23 -17.50 -7.05
CA HIS A 54 18.20 -17.42 -8.51
C HIS A 54 19.39 -16.65 -9.06
N TYR A 55 19.84 -15.61 -8.37
CA TYR A 55 21.07 -14.90 -8.71
C TYR A 55 22.29 -15.83 -8.62
N TRP A 56 22.44 -16.58 -7.53
CA TRP A 56 23.51 -17.58 -7.36
C TRP A 56 23.47 -18.66 -8.43
N LEU A 57 22.27 -19.14 -8.79
CA LEU A 57 22.10 -20.14 -9.85
C LEU A 57 22.54 -19.58 -11.22
N ALA A 58 22.10 -18.37 -11.58
CA ALA A 58 22.44 -17.72 -12.83
C ALA A 58 23.96 -17.49 -12.97
N VAL A 59 24.57 -17.00 -11.90
CA VAL A 59 26.02 -16.75 -11.82
C VAL A 59 26.81 -18.05 -11.89
N SER A 60 26.36 -19.10 -11.21
CA SER A 60 27.01 -20.42 -11.25
C SER A 60 26.92 -21.04 -12.65
N LEU A 61 25.77 -20.91 -13.32
CA LEU A 61 25.56 -21.35 -14.70
C LEU A 61 26.52 -20.65 -15.67
N VAL A 62 26.64 -19.32 -15.57
CA VAL A 62 27.58 -18.53 -16.40
C VAL A 62 29.03 -18.94 -16.13
N SER A 63 29.38 -19.23 -14.88
CA SER A 63 30.73 -19.66 -14.49
C SER A 63 31.10 -21.04 -15.04
N VAL A 64 30.16 -21.98 -15.03
CA VAL A 64 30.36 -23.32 -15.63
C VAL A 64 30.58 -23.22 -17.13
N VAL A 65 29.85 -22.33 -17.81
CA VAL A 65 30.05 -22.06 -19.25
C VAL A 65 31.45 -21.54 -19.52
N THR A 66 31.88 -20.52 -18.77
CA THR A 66 33.21 -19.92 -18.99
C THR A 66 34.34 -20.89 -18.65
N TYR A 67 34.14 -21.77 -17.67
CA TYR A 67 35.09 -22.85 -17.36
C TYR A 67 35.28 -23.81 -18.53
N MET A 68 34.18 -24.22 -19.16
CA MET A 68 34.20 -25.22 -20.23
C MET A 68 34.88 -24.71 -21.50
N GLU A 69 34.85 -23.40 -21.78
CA GLU A 69 35.48 -22.81 -22.98
C GLU A 69 36.94 -22.37 -22.80
N HIS A 70 37.31 -21.86 -21.62
CA HIS A 70 38.58 -21.13 -21.45
C HIS A 70 39.50 -21.71 -20.36
N GLY A 71 39.10 -22.81 -19.73
CA GLY A 71 39.91 -23.53 -18.73
C GLY A 71 39.92 -22.87 -17.33
N GLU A 72 40.68 -23.49 -16.41
CA GLU A 72 40.60 -23.23 -14.97
C GLU A 72 40.91 -21.78 -14.57
N VAL A 73 41.88 -21.15 -15.25
CA VAL A 73 42.34 -19.78 -14.92
C VAL A 73 41.26 -18.73 -15.18
N TYR A 74 40.39 -18.95 -16.19
CA TYR A 74 39.36 -18.00 -16.56
C TYR A 74 38.15 -18.09 -15.62
N ALA A 75 37.73 -19.31 -15.30
CA ALA A 75 36.66 -19.55 -14.35
C ALA A 75 36.99 -19.00 -12.96
N PHE A 76 38.22 -19.19 -12.48
CA PHE A 76 38.63 -18.68 -11.18
C PHE A 76 38.56 -17.14 -11.11
N ARG A 77 38.93 -16.45 -12.19
CA ARG A 77 38.86 -14.98 -12.26
C ARG A 77 37.42 -14.46 -12.33
N VAL A 78 36.55 -15.13 -13.07
CA VAL A 78 35.10 -14.80 -13.10
C VAL A 78 34.48 -15.02 -11.73
N TRP A 79 34.80 -16.13 -11.07
CA TRP A 79 34.34 -16.41 -9.70
C TRP A 79 34.86 -15.40 -8.68
N THR A 80 36.12 -15.00 -8.79
CA THR A 80 36.72 -13.99 -7.89
C THR A 80 36.03 -12.64 -8.08
N LEU A 81 35.78 -12.23 -9.33
CA LEU A 81 35.08 -10.97 -9.62
C LEU A 81 33.65 -11.00 -9.08
N VAL A 82 32.92 -12.10 -9.34
CA VAL A 82 31.58 -12.36 -8.81
C VAL A 82 31.57 -12.30 -7.28
N CYS A 83 32.50 -12.98 -6.61
CA CYS A 83 32.60 -12.96 -5.15
C CYS A 83 32.89 -11.56 -4.62
N CYS A 84 33.81 -10.82 -5.23
CA CYS A 84 34.07 -9.43 -4.87
C CYS A 84 32.81 -8.57 -5.05
N CYS A 85 32.14 -8.69 -6.20
CA CYS A 85 30.89 -7.99 -6.50
C CYS A 85 29.76 -8.32 -5.52
N CYS A 86 29.68 -9.57 -5.05
CA CYS A 86 28.71 -9.99 -4.03
C CYS A 86 29.07 -9.49 -2.62
N LEU A 87 30.35 -9.45 -2.27
CA LEU A 87 30.84 -9.01 -0.95
C LEU A 87 30.69 -7.49 -0.75
N PHE A 88 30.77 -6.69 -1.81
CA PHE A 88 30.75 -5.23 -1.70
C PHE A 88 29.36 -4.59 -1.83
N ASN A 89 28.30 -5.37 -2.05
CA ASN A 89 26.91 -4.88 -2.13
C ASN A 89 26.75 -3.64 -3.05
N LEU A 90 27.62 -3.56 -4.06
CA LEU A 90 27.63 -2.48 -5.03
C LEU A 90 26.44 -2.71 -5.96
N LYS A 91 25.54 -1.73 -6.05
CA LYS A 91 24.35 -1.75 -6.93
C LYS A 91 24.73 -2.37 -8.27
N ALA A 92 23.87 -3.25 -8.80
CA ALA A 92 24.13 -4.10 -9.97
C ALA A 92 24.77 -3.36 -11.18
N TRP A 93 24.48 -2.07 -11.37
CA TRP A 93 25.10 -1.24 -12.40
C TRP A 93 26.64 -1.10 -12.26
N ALA A 94 27.18 -1.07 -11.04
CA ALA A 94 28.61 -0.97 -10.81
C ALA A 94 29.34 -2.26 -11.20
N ASN A 95 28.70 -3.42 -10.98
CA ASN A 95 29.21 -4.72 -11.44
C ASN A 95 29.19 -4.81 -12.96
N THR A 96 28.14 -4.30 -13.60
CA THR A 96 28.07 -4.19 -15.06
C THR A 96 29.20 -3.32 -15.62
N VAL A 97 29.42 -2.13 -15.05
CA VAL A 97 30.47 -1.20 -15.50
C VAL A 97 31.86 -1.80 -15.32
N ALA A 98 32.12 -2.43 -14.17
CA ALA A 98 33.39 -3.11 -13.90
C ALA A 98 33.63 -4.26 -14.89
N PHE A 99 32.60 -5.04 -15.20
CA PHE A 99 32.70 -6.15 -16.14
C PHE A 99 32.94 -5.67 -17.58
N VAL A 100 32.25 -4.62 -18.03
CA VAL A 100 32.47 -3.99 -19.34
C VAL A 100 33.90 -3.43 -19.45
N LEU A 101 34.39 -2.77 -18.39
CA LEU A 101 35.76 -2.30 -18.31
C LEU A 101 36.78 -3.44 -18.43
N VAL A 102 36.60 -4.53 -17.66
CA VAL A 102 37.50 -5.69 -17.72
C VAL A 102 37.46 -6.40 -19.08
N ALA A 103 36.27 -6.51 -19.69
CA ALA A 103 36.12 -7.08 -21.03
C ALA A 103 36.83 -6.21 -22.09
N SER A 104 36.64 -4.89 -22.04
CA SER A 104 37.21 -3.95 -23.01
C SER A 104 38.75 -3.90 -23.02
N VAL A 105 39.41 -4.19 -21.89
CA VAL A 105 40.88 -4.20 -21.79
C VAL A 105 41.51 -5.42 -22.49
N LYS A 106 40.75 -6.51 -22.72
CA LYS A 106 41.30 -7.76 -23.27
C LYS A 106 40.90 -8.09 -24.71
N THR A 107 39.88 -7.42 -25.26
CA THR A 107 39.35 -7.72 -26.61
C THR A 107 40.21 -7.24 -27.78
N VAL A 108 41.45 -6.79 -27.55
CA VAL A 108 42.33 -6.26 -28.60
C VAL A 108 42.93 -7.36 -29.49
N ALA A 109 42.88 -8.64 -29.08
CA ALA A 109 43.59 -9.73 -29.77
C ALA A 109 42.73 -10.62 -30.69
N ASP A 110 41.42 -10.77 -30.47
CA ASP A 110 40.56 -11.63 -31.29
C ASP A 110 39.12 -11.07 -31.40
N PRO A 111 38.62 -10.75 -32.62
CA PRO A 111 37.33 -10.09 -32.81
C PRO A 111 36.13 -10.99 -32.52
N VAL A 112 36.26 -12.31 -32.66
CA VAL A 112 35.14 -13.26 -32.43
C VAL A 112 34.84 -13.38 -30.93
N LEU A 113 35.87 -13.59 -30.10
CA LEU A 113 35.74 -13.61 -28.64
C LEU A 113 35.19 -12.29 -28.06
N ALA A 114 35.46 -11.18 -28.74
CA ALA A 114 34.91 -9.90 -28.33
C ALA A 114 33.37 -9.91 -28.43
N VAL A 115 32.81 -10.33 -29.57
CA VAL A 115 31.35 -10.32 -29.79
C VAL A 115 30.62 -11.17 -28.74
N ASP A 116 31.12 -12.36 -28.45
CA ASP A 116 30.50 -13.25 -27.45
C ASP A 116 30.54 -12.65 -26.05
N ALA A 117 31.66 -12.04 -25.65
CA ALA A 117 31.78 -11.36 -24.37
C ALA A 117 30.79 -10.18 -24.27
N TRP A 118 30.66 -9.36 -25.31
CA TRP A 118 29.70 -8.25 -25.34
C TRP A 118 28.25 -8.73 -25.24
N CYS A 119 27.89 -9.82 -25.92
CA CYS A 119 26.56 -10.42 -25.82
C CYS A 119 26.23 -10.91 -24.40
N VAL A 120 27.17 -11.59 -23.74
CA VAL A 120 26.99 -12.05 -22.35
C VAL A 120 26.85 -10.87 -21.38
N CYS A 121 27.67 -9.82 -21.54
CA CYS A 121 27.55 -8.58 -20.76
C CYS A 121 26.18 -7.93 -20.92
N ALA A 122 25.73 -7.79 -22.17
CA ALA A 122 24.45 -7.16 -22.49
C ALA A 122 23.29 -7.96 -21.90
N ALA A 123 23.32 -9.30 -22.03
CA ALA A 123 22.31 -10.18 -21.45
C ALA A 123 22.28 -10.09 -19.92
N ALA A 124 23.44 -10.14 -19.25
CA ALA A 124 23.51 -10.02 -17.79
C ALA A 124 22.99 -8.65 -17.30
N SER A 125 23.32 -7.58 -18.02
CA SER A 125 22.84 -6.22 -17.70
C SER A 125 21.33 -6.10 -17.84
N LEU A 126 20.76 -6.70 -18.89
CA LEU A 126 19.33 -6.69 -19.13
C LEU A 126 18.57 -7.48 -18.06
N VAL A 127 19.12 -8.63 -17.63
CA VAL A 127 18.55 -9.42 -16.53
C VAL A 127 18.61 -8.64 -15.21
N ALA A 128 19.77 -8.05 -14.88
CA ALA A 128 19.92 -7.26 -13.67
C ALA A 128 18.95 -6.07 -13.64
N TRP A 129 18.80 -5.37 -14.77
CA TRP A 129 17.83 -4.28 -14.91
C TRP A 129 16.38 -4.76 -14.77
N GLY A 130 16.05 -5.94 -15.31
CA GLY A 130 14.74 -6.55 -15.18
C GLY A 130 14.39 -6.88 -13.73
N VAL A 131 15.32 -7.50 -13.00
CA VAL A 131 15.14 -7.83 -11.58
C VAL A 131 14.97 -6.57 -10.73
N ASP A 132 15.82 -5.56 -10.92
CA ASP A 132 15.73 -4.28 -10.21
C ASP A 132 14.39 -3.56 -10.47
N SER A 133 13.93 -3.59 -11.72
CA SER A 133 12.64 -3.03 -12.11
C SER A 133 11.47 -3.76 -11.44
N MET A 134 11.52 -5.10 -11.38
CA MET A 134 10.49 -5.91 -10.72
C MET A 134 10.47 -5.68 -9.20
N LEU A 135 11.64 -5.63 -8.55
CA LEU A 135 11.74 -5.34 -7.11
C LEU A 135 11.20 -3.95 -6.80
N THR A 136 11.59 -2.94 -7.58
CA THR A 136 11.08 -1.57 -7.43
C THR A 136 9.57 -1.52 -7.60
N ALA A 137 9.02 -2.24 -8.58
CA ALA A 137 7.58 -2.33 -8.78
C ALA A 137 6.88 -3.00 -7.58
N LYS A 138 7.42 -4.10 -7.06
CA LYS A 138 6.87 -4.78 -5.87
C LYS A 138 6.89 -3.89 -4.63
N VAL A 139 8.02 -3.24 -4.35
CA VAL A 139 8.15 -2.31 -3.21
C VAL A 139 7.16 -1.16 -3.34
N ARG A 140 6.95 -0.61 -4.55
CA ARG A 140 5.93 0.43 -4.77
C ARG A 140 4.52 -0.07 -4.50
N LEU A 141 4.19 -1.30 -4.91
CA LEU A 141 2.88 -1.89 -4.64
C LEU A 141 2.65 -2.14 -3.15
N GLU A 142 3.66 -2.66 -2.44
CA GLU A 142 3.58 -2.85 -0.98
C GLU A 142 3.50 -1.52 -0.24
N LEU A 143 4.23 -0.50 -0.69
CA LEU A 143 4.19 0.83 -0.10
C LEU A 143 2.82 1.50 -0.34
N GLN A 144 2.23 1.37 -1.52
CA GLN A 144 0.87 1.83 -1.81
C GLN A 144 -0.19 1.08 -0.97
N ALA A 145 -0.01 -0.23 -0.79
CA ALA A 145 -0.88 -1.02 0.08
C ALA A 145 -0.75 -0.61 1.56
N ALA A 146 0.46 -0.31 2.02
CA ALA A 146 0.70 0.17 3.38
C ALA A 146 0.15 1.58 3.61
N ASP A 147 0.34 2.49 2.64
CA ASP A 147 -0.12 3.88 2.69
C ASP A 147 -1.65 3.96 2.81
N SER A 148 -2.37 3.23 1.95
CA SER A 148 -3.83 3.12 2.05
C SER A 148 -4.32 2.54 3.39
N GLY A 149 -3.56 1.61 3.98
CA GLY A 149 -3.85 1.07 5.31
C GLY A 149 -3.65 2.09 6.44
N GLN A 150 -2.62 2.93 6.34
CA GLN A 150 -2.37 4.01 7.30
C GLN A 150 -3.44 5.10 7.22
N GLU A 151 -3.81 5.53 6.01
CA GLU A 151 -4.90 6.49 5.80
C GLU A 151 -6.21 5.98 6.40
N LEU A 152 -6.60 4.73 6.12
CA LEU A 152 -7.82 4.14 6.67
C LEU A 152 -7.76 4.04 8.20
N THR A 153 -6.61 3.66 8.76
CA THR A 153 -6.42 3.59 10.21
C THR A 153 -6.55 4.96 10.87
N ALA A 154 -6.00 6.00 10.25
CA ALA A 154 -6.11 7.38 10.71
C ALA A 154 -7.57 7.86 10.67
N VAL A 155 -8.29 7.62 9.56
CA VAL A 155 -9.72 7.98 9.43
C VAL A 155 -10.57 7.21 10.45
N LYS A 156 -10.32 5.92 10.65
CA LYS A 156 -11.04 5.10 11.64
C LYS A 156 -10.79 5.58 13.06
N THR A 157 -9.57 6.00 13.37
CA THR A 157 -9.23 6.59 14.67
C THR A 157 -9.92 7.95 14.87
N LEU A 158 -9.93 8.79 13.84
CA LEU A 158 -10.61 10.09 13.86
C LEU A 158 -12.12 9.92 14.04
N LEU A 159 -12.77 9.09 13.24
CA LEU A 159 -14.19 8.76 13.39
C LEU A 159 -14.47 8.15 14.76
N GLY A 160 -13.61 7.26 15.24
CA GLY A 160 -13.74 6.67 16.58
C GLY A 160 -13.60 7.68 17.73
N SER A 161 -13.05 8.88 17.48
CA SER A 161 -12.97 9.95 18.47
C SER A 161 -14.19 10.88 18.48
N ILE A 162 -14.92 10.98 17.36
CA ILE A 162 -16.07 11.89 17.21
C ILE A 162 -17.43 11.18 17.15
N CYS A 163 -17.43 9.87 16.85
CA CYS A 163 -18.61 9.03 16.72
C CYS A 163 -18.65 7.99 17.83
N ASP A 164 -19.85 7.64 18.27
CA ASP A 164 -20.07 6.60 19.27
C ASP A 164 -19.77 5.22 18.70
N VAL A 165 -20.17 5.00 17.44
CA VAL A 165 -20.02 3.74 16.72
C VAL A 165 -19.33 3.98 15.38
N VAL A 166 -18.42 3.08 15.01
CA VAL A 166 -17.79 3.06 13.67
C VAL A 166 -17.85 1.64 13.13
N VAL A 167 -18.36 1.46 11.92
CA VAL A 167 -18.51 0.16 11.27
C VAL A 167 -18.06 0.21 9.81
N GLU A 168 -17.64 -0.94 9.29
CA GLU A 168 -17.25 -1.11 7.89
C GLU A 168 -18.34 -1.88 7.15
N LEU A 169 -18.82 -1.29 6.05
CA LEU A 169 -19.80 -1.86 5.15
C LEU A 169 -19.14 -2.33 3.84
N ASP A 170 -19.64 -3.43 3.30
CA ASP A 170 -19.27 -3.89 1.96
C ASP A 170 -20.00 -3.11 0.85
N GLN A 171 -19.74 -3.47 -0.40
CA GLN A 171 -20.40 -2.91 -1.59
C GLN A 171 -21.93 -3.08 -1.62
N ASN A 172 -22.48 -4.02 -0.84
CA ASN A 172 -23.91 -4.27 -0.71
C ASN A 172 -24.48 -3.63 0.56
N LEU A 173 -23.72 -2.75 1.21
CA LEU A 173 -24.08 -2.06 2.45
C LEU A 173 -24.32 -3.02 3.62
N ARG A 174 -23.65 -4.17 3.61
CA ARG A 174 -23.67 -5.16 4.70
C ARG A 174 -22.48 -4.99 5.61
N LEU A 175 -22.70 -5.22 6.91
CA LEU A 175 -21.64 -5.16 7.92
C LEU A 175 -20.59 -6.25 7.67
N THR A 176 -19.35 -5.84 7.43
CA THR A 176 -18.24 -6.79 7.15
C THR A 176 -17.82 -7.58 8.40
N GLN A 177 -17.96 -6.97 9.58
CA GLN A 177 -17.57 -7.52 10.88
C GLN A 177 -18.63 -7.22 11.94
N HIS A 178 -18.65 -8.00 13.01
CA HIS A 178 -19.49 -7.71 14.17
C HIS A 178 -18.96 -6.48 14.91
N SER A 179 -19.87 -5.56 15.27
CA SER A 179 -19.57 -4.40 16.11
C SER A 179 -20.36 -4.50 17.41
N ALA A 180 -19.64 -4.73 18.52
CA ALA A 180 -20.25 -4.77 19.85
C ALA A 180 -20.94 -3.44 20.19
N LYS A 181 -20.28 -2.32 19.89
CA LYS A 181 -20.83 -0.97 20.11
C LYS A 181 -22.15 -0.74 19.37
N LEU A 182 -22.25 -1.20 18.11
CA LEU A 182 -23.50 -1.10 17.36
C LEU A 182 -24.59 -1.99 17.98
N SER A 183 -24.22 -3.20 18.45
CA SER A 183 -25.14 -4.10 19.12
C SER A 183 -25.69 -3.51 20.43
N ASP A 184 -24.83 -2.81 21.17
CA ASP A 184 -25.19 -2.13 22.42
C ASP A 184 -26.14 -0.96 22.14
N VAL A 185 -25.84 -0.12 21.15
CA VAL A 185 -26.74 0.98 20.72
C VAL A 185 -28.11 0.48 20.27
N LEU A 186 -28.15 -0.67 19.58
CA LEU A 186 -29.39 -1.28 19.11
C LEU A 186 -30.08 -2.17 20.16
N LEU A 187 -29.52 -2.27 21.37
CA LEU A 187 -30.00 -3.12 22.47
C LEU A 187 -30.18 -4.61 22.11
N TYR A 188 -29.48 -5.12 21.09
CA TYR A 188 -29.51 -6.54 20.73
C TYR A 188 -28.71 -7.43 21.69
N GLY A 189 -27.88 -6.83 22.55
CA GLY A 189 -27.00 -7.51 23.48
C GLY A 189 -25.83 -8.22 22.80
N SER A 190 -25.03 -8.96 23.57
CA SER A 190 -23.83 -9.67 23.09
C SER A 190 -24.12 -10.99 22.38
N GLY A 191 -25.38 -11.47 22.41
CA GLY A 191 -25.76 -12.79 21.90
C GLY A 191 -25.99 -12.86 20.38
N ARG A 192 -26.09 -11.73 19.70
CA ARG A 192 -26.40 -11.67 18.26
C ARG A 192 -25.26 -11.01 17.49
N SER A 193 -24.62 -11.78 16.61
CA SER A 193 -23.71 -11.19 15.63
C SER A 193 -24.50 -10.36 14.62
N LEU A 194 -24.01 -9.14 14.38
CA LEU A 194 -24.53 -8.24 13.35
C LEU A 194 -23.77 -8.38 12.02
N GLN A 195 -22.77 -9.27 11.95
CA GLN A 195 -22.00 -9.49 10.73
C GLN A 195 -22.91 -9.97 9.59
N GLY A 196 -22.78 -9.35 8.43
CA GLY A 196 -23.56 -9.63 7.23
C GLY A 196 -24.96 -9.01 7.19
N ALA A 197 -25.43 -8.40 8.29
CA ALA A 197 -26.70 -7.68 8.31
C ALA A 197 -26.61 -6.42 7.43
N THR A 198 -27.70 -6.11 6.74
CA THR A 198 -27.77 -4.92 5.87
C THR A 198 -28.11 -3.70 6.73
N MET A 199 -27.39 -2.60 6.58
CA MET A 199 -27.59 -1.42 7.46
C MET A 199 -29.03 -0.85 7.37
N THR A 200 -29.67 -0.96 6.20
CA THR A 200 -31.05 -0.51 5.97
C THR A 200 -32.10 -1.31 6.73
N GLU A 201 -31.79 -2.52 7.20
CA GLU A 201 -32.69 -3.33 8.04
C GLU A 201 -32.94 -2.65 9.40
N PHE A 202 -32.01 -1.83 9.87
CA PHE A 202 -32.13 -1.08 11.11
C PHE A 202 -32.87 0.25 10.93
N MET A 203 -33.19 0.66 9.70
CA MET A 203 -33.91 1.91 9.43
C MET A 203 -35.39 1.61 9.24
N PRO A 204 -36.29 2.00 10.16
CA PRO A 204 -37.72 1.66 10.03
C PRO A 204 -38.43 2.53 8.98
N VAL A 205 -37.93 3.74 8.73
CA VAL A 205 -38.54 4.71 7.80
C VAL A 205 -37.98 4.54 6.40
N GLU A 206 -38.86 4.34 5.42
CA GLU A 206 -38.45 4.11 4.01
C GLU A 206 -37.73 5.32 3.40
N GLY A 207 -38.11 6.55 3.79
CA GLY A 207 -37.42 7.76 3.38
C GLY A 207 -35.95 7.79 3.80
N ASP A 208 -35.65 7.32 5.01
CA ASP A 208 -34.30 7.25 5.55
C ASP A 208 -33.46 6.18 4.84
N ARG A 209 -34.06 5.01 4.52
CA ARG A 209 -33.41 3.96 3.71
C ARG A 209 -33.01 4.45 2.33
N ARG A 210 -33.92 5.14 1.64
CA ARG A 210 -33.66 5.68 0.32
C ARG A 210 -32.56 6.74 0.38
N LYS A 211 -32.64 7.67 1.33
CA LYS A 211 -31.62 8.69 1.55
C LYS A 211 -30.24 8.07 1.81
N PHE A 212 -30.17 7.07 2.68
CA PHE A 212 -28.95 6.30 2.97
C PHE A 212 -28.35 5.68 1.70
N GLN A 213 -29.17 4.99 0.89
CA GLN A 213 -28.73 4.37 -0.35
C GLN A 213 -28.28 5.40 -1.40
N GLU A 214 -29.04 6.48 -1.57
CA GLU A 214 -28.71 7.57 -2.49
C GLU A 214 -27.36 8.19 -2.14
N THR A 215 -27.17 8.59 -0.88
CA THR A 215 -25.92 9.15 -0.35
C THR A 215 -24.74 8.21 -0.60
N LEU A 216 -24.85 6.92 -0.24
CA LEU A 216 -23.72 5.99 -0.44
C LEU A 216 -23.44 5.66 -1.92
N SER A 217 -24.47 5.71 -2.77
CA SER A 217 -24.32 5.52 -4.22
C SER A 217 -23.68 6.75 -4.91
N THR A 218 -23.93 7.97 -4.44
CA THR A 218 -23.40 9.19 -5.07
C THR A 218 -21.91 9.41 -4.86
N VAL A 219 -21.34 8.81 -3.82
CA VAL A 219 -19.90 8.89 -3.48
C VAL A 219 -18.99 8.26 -4.57
N ASP A 220 -19.54 7.64 -5.63
CA ASP A 220 -18.77 7.15 -6.78
C ASP A 220 -18.02 8.25 -7.55
N LYS A 221 -18.38 9.52 -7.38
CA LYS A 221 -17.83 10.63 -8.17
C LYS A 221 -16.58 11.25 -7.55
N ALA A 222 -15.53 10.45 -7.35
CA ALA A 222 -14.14 10.89 -7.09
C ALA A 222 -13.90 11.92 -5.96
N SER A 223 -14.93 12.30 -5.21
CA SER A 223 -14.83 13.29 -4.16
C SER A 223 -14.41 12.58 -2.89
N SER A 224 -13.18 12.86 -2.44
CA SER A 224 -12.64 12.41 -1.14
C SER A 224 -13.37 13.01 0.08
N HIS A 225 -14.55 13.58 -0.10
CA HIS A 225 -15.27 14.27 0.95
C HIS A 225 -16.12 13.30 1.75
N ALA A 226 -16.01 13.38 3.08
CA ALA A 226 -16.92 12.69 3.98
C ALA A 226 -18.33 13.26 3.78
N GLU A 227 -19.31 12.39 3.59
CA GLU A 227 -20.72 12.77 3.51
C GLU A 227 -21.38 12.63 4.87
N VAL A 228 -22.23 13.60 5.21
CA VAL A 228 -22.96 13.62 6.48
C VAL A 228 -24.45 13.67 6.21
N PHE A 229 -25.21 12.81 6.87
CA PHE A 229 -26.67 12.81 6.79
C PHE A 229 -27.30 12.29 8.07
N HIS A 230 -28.54 12.70 8.30
CA HIS A 230 -29.35 12.28 9.43
C HIS A 230 -30.37 11.24 8.98
N ALA A 231 -30.56 10.21 9.79
CA ALA A 231 -31.56 9.16 9.63
C ALA A 231 -31.94 8.54 10.98
N ASN A 232 -33.13 7.96 11.07
CA ASN A 232 -33.56 7.24 12.26
C ASN A 232 -33.26 5.75 12.12
N ILE A 233 -32.75 5.16 13.20
CA ILE A 233 -32.60 3.70 13.33
C ILE A 233 -33.51 3.18 14.43
N SER A 234 -33.85 1.90 14.36
CA SER A 234 -34.70 1.20 15.33
C SER A 234 -33.86 0.24 16.14
N ASP A 235 -33.98 0.31 17.46
CA ASP A 235 -33.43 -0.70 18.37
C ASP A 235 -34.26 -2.00 18.36
N SER A 236 -33.87 -2.96 19.20
CA SER A 236 -34.57 -4.24 19.37
C SER A 236 -36.00 -4.12 19.92
N ASN A 237 -36.34 -2.99 20.55
CA ASN A 237 -37.64 -2.69 21.15
C ASN A 237 -38.52 -1.81 20.24
N ALA A 238 -38.09 -1.61 18.98
CA ALA A 238 -38.72 -0.70 18.03
C ALA A 238 -38.70 0.79 18.45
N ALA A 239 -37.86 1.16 19.41
CA ALA A 239 -37.62 2.56 19.73
C ALA A 239 -36.73 3.19 18.66
N GLN A 240 -37.11 4.40 18.24
CA GLN A 240 -36.37 5.14 17.21
C GLN A 240 -35.28 5.99 17.84
N ILE A 241 -34.07 5.87 17.31
CA ILE A 241 -32.90 6.63 17.70
C ILE A 241 -32.50 7.51 16.51
N SER A 242 -32.49 8.83 16.71
CA SER A 242 -32.03 9.77 15.70
C SER A 242 -30.50 9.75 15.66
N MET A 243 -29.94 9.45 14.48
CA MET A 243 -28.51 9.30 14.29
C MET A 243 -28.00 10.21 13.18
N GLU A 244 -26.83 10.78 13.42
CA GLU A 244 -26.01 11.43 12.41
C GLU A 244 -24.96 10.44 11.90
N PHE A 245 -24.94 10.26 10.58
CA PHE A 245 -24.06 9.33 9.89
C PHE A 245 -22.95 10.08 9.16
N PHE A 246 -21.72 9.60 9.33
CA PHE A 246 -20.52 10.07 8.63
C PHE A 246 -20.02 8.94 7.73
N SER A 247 -20.06 9.13 6.42
CA SER A 247 -19.65 8.12 5.45
C SER A 247 -18.38 8.52 4.71
N VAL A 248 -17.43 7.58 4.63
CA VAL A 248 -16.26 7.67 3.77
C VAL A 248 -16.16 6.39 2.93
N ALA A 249 -16.15 6.51 1.61
CA ALA A 249 -15.87 5.37 0.74
C ALA A 249 -14.36 5.15 0.62
N PHE A 250 -13.94 3.89 0.59
CA PHE A 250 -12.56 3.51 0.36
C PHE A 250 -12.50 2.21 -0.45
N THR A 251 -11.34 1.94 -1.05
CA THR A 251 -11.07 0.68 -1.76
C THR A 251 -10.40 -0.28 -0.78
N GLY A 252 -11.05 -1.41 -0.52
CA GLY A 252 -10.48 -2.46 0.33
C GLY A 252 -9.30 -3.19 -0.32
N PRO A 253 -8.59 -4.05 0.43
CA PRO A 253 -7.47 -4.84 -0.09
C PRO A 253 -7.89 -5.83 -1.18
N ASP A 254 -9.17 -6.17 -1.25
CA ASP A 254 -9.79 -6.99 -2.30
C ASP A 254 -10.13 -6.19 -3.56
N THR A 255 -9.67 -4.94 -3.69
CA THR A 255 -10.01 -3.98 -4.75
C THR A 255 -11.51 -3.67 -4.86
N ARG A 256 -12.31 -4.10 -3.88
CA ARG A 256 -13.74 -3.84 -3.83
C ARG A 256 -13.99 -2.56 -3.04
N ARG A 257 -15.02 -1.84 -3.46
CA ARG A 257 -15.48 -0.65 -2.75
C ARG A 257 -16.09 -1.06 -1.42
N ARG A 258 -15.71 -0.32 -0.38
CA ARG A 258 -16.22 -0.46 0.98
C ARG A 258 -16.52 0.93 1.53
N HIS A 259 -17.33 0.98 2.58
CA HIS A 259 -17.68 2.23 3.24
C HIS A 259 -17.33 2.13 4.72
N LEU A 260 -16.66 3.15 5.23
CA LEU A 260 -16.48 3.34 6.66
C LEU A 260 -17.59 4.29 7.11
N LEU A 261 -18.43 3.81 8.02
CA LEU A 261 -19.60 4.52 8.52
C LEU A 261 -19.44 4.81 10.00
N GLY A 262 -19.28 6.09 10.34
CA GLY A 262 -19.39 6.60 11.71
C GLY A 262 -20.84 6.95 12.03
N MET A 263 -21.28 6.67 13.25
CA MET A 263 -22.62 7.00 13.76
C MET A 263 -22.48 7.72 15.08
N ARG A 264 -23.19 8.85 15.20
CA ARG A 264 -23.28 9.65 16.41
C ARG A 264 -24.74 9.85 16.76
N GLU A 265 -25.08 9.64 18.02
CA GLU A 265 -26.44 9.94 18.49
C GLU A 265 -26.71 11.43 18.35
N PHE A 266 -27.76 11.78 17.60
CA PHE A 266 -28.13 13.16 17.41
C PHE A 266 -29.11 13.55 18.51
N THR A 267 -28.55 14.05 19.62
CA THR A 267 -29.37 14.73 20.61
C THR A 267 -29.64 16.14 20.10
N ASP A 268 -30.85 16.38 19.61
CA ASP A 268 -31.39 17.74 19.49
C ASP A 268 -31.49 18.31 20.90
N ILE A 269 -30.35 18.75 21.45
CA ILE A 269 -30.34 19.71 22.53
C ILE A 269 -30.82 20.98 21.85
N GLN A 270 -32.15 21.14 21.74
CA GLN A 270 -32.70 22.48 21.76
C GLN A 270 -32.02 23.12 22.96
N PRO A 271 -31.17 24.15 22.75
CA PRO A 271 -30.58 24.84 23.89
C PRO A 271 -31.79 25.19 24.70
N LEU A 272 -31.93 24.57 25.89
CA LEU A 272 -32.98 24.86 26.84
C LEU A 272 -33.00 26.36 26.82
N MET A 273 -34.03 26.95 26.18
CA MET A 273 -34.10 28.38 26.03
C MET A 273 -34.05 28.80 27.48
N THR A 274 -32.90 29.29 27.92
CA THR A 274 -32.69 29.69 29.30
C THR A 274 -33.81 30.68 29.45
N PRO A 275 -34.90 30.34 30.18
CA PRO A 275 -36.10 31.14 30.16
C PRO A 275 -35.57 32.49 30.51
N SER A 276 -35.63 33.40 29.53
CA SER A 276 -34.90 34.65 29.55
C SER A 276 -35.10 35.13 30.96
N LEU A 277 -34.02 35.08 31.76
CA LEU A 277 -34.00 35.77 33.02
C LEU A 277 -34.15 37.19 32.51
N GLU A 278 -35.41 37.62 32.42
CA GLU A 278 -35.80 39.00 32.53
C GLU A 278 -34.92 39.43 33.67
N LEU A 279 -33.85 40.14 33.30
CA LEU A 279 -33.20 41.06 34.18
C LEU A 279 -34.36 41.91 34.66
N ARG A 280 -34.97 41.50 35.77
CA ARG A 280 -35.63 42.42 36.68
C ARG A 280 -34.60 43.53 36.77
N PRO A 281 -34.91 44.75 36.27
CA PRO A 281 -33.99 45.85 36.36
C PRO A 281 -33.56 45.87 37.82
N MET A 282 -32.27 45.61 38.07
CA MET A 282 -31.71 45.72 39.39
C MET A 282 -32.03 47.15 39.79
N GLN A 283 -33.03 47.26 40.66
CA GLN A 283 -33.41 48.48 41.32
C GLN A 283 -32.13 48.91 42.02
N GLN A 284 -31.50 49.94 41.45
CA GLN A 284 -30.17 50.41 41.85
C GLN A 284 -30.15 50.53 43.36
N ALA A 285 -29.40 49.66 44.02
CA ALA A 285 -29.05 49.88 45.41
C ALA A 285 -28.30 51.22 45.46
N PRO A 286 -28.65 52.11 46.41
CA PRO A 286 -28.00 53.40 46.55
C PRO A 286 -26.49 53.20 46.70
N PRO A 287 -25.67 54.07 46.09
CA PRO A 287 -24.23 53.92 46.10
C PRO A 287 -23.71 53.91 47.55
N PRO A 288 -22.81 52.98 47.90
CA PRO A 288 -22.20 52.97 49.22
C PRO A 288 -21.38 54.26 49.42
N PRO A 289 -21.37 54.83 50.64
CA PRO A 289 -20.64 56.05 50.93
C PRO A 289 -19.15 55.89 50.62
N GLU A 290 -18.67 56.78 49.77
CA GLU A 290 -17.31 56.91 49.28
C GLU A 290 -16.32 57.03 50.45
N ARG A 291 -15.74 55.90 50.88
CA ARG A 291 -14.63 55.91 51.83
C ARG A 291 -13.37 56.33 51.08
N ALA A 292 -12.95 57.57 51.32
CA ALA A 292 -11.68 58.13 50.88
C ALA A 292 -10.50 57.24 51.35
N VAL A 293 -10.01 56.37 50.47
CA VAL A 293 -8.79 55.60 50.69
C VAL A 293 -7.60 56.49 50.34
N ARG A 294 -7.00 57.07 51.38
CA ARG A 294 -5.78 57.87 51.32
C ARG A 294 -4.60 56.95 50.97
N ARG A 295 -4.24 56.85 49.69
CA ARG A 295 -3.01 56.17 49.25
C ARG A 295 -1.79 57.00 49.65
N THR A 296 -1.07 56.55 50.67
CA THR A 296 0.31 56.95 50.92
C THR A 296 1.21 55.98 50.17
N TRP A 297 2.08 56.52 49.31
CA TRP A 297 3.12 55.76 48.61
C TRP A 297 4.39 55.78 49.44
N PRO A 298 4.99 54.62 49.78
CA PRO A 298 6.32 54.57 50.35
C PRO A 298 7.37 54.21 49.28
N GLY A 299 8.39 55.06 49.19
CA GLY A 299 9.78 54.61 49.08
C GLY A 299 10.36 54.36 47.70
N THR A 300 11.07 55.36 47.19
CA THR A 300 12.19 55.21 46.25
C THR A 300 13.46 54.85 47.05
N PRO A 301 14.24 53.82 46.68
CA PRO A 301 15.62 53.69 47.12
C PRO A 301 16.59 54.40 46.17
N ALA A 302 17.72 54.82 46.75
CA ALA A 302 18.81 55.61 46.18
C ALA A 302 19.63 54.88 45.11
#